data_AF-A0AAE3TNC6-F1
#
_entry.id   AF-A0AAE3TNC6-F1
#
_cell.length_a   1.000
_cell.length_b   1.000
_cell.length_c   1.000
_cell.angle_alpha   90.00
_cell.angle_beta   90.00
_cell.angle_gamma   90.00
#
_symmetry.space_group_name_H-M   'P 1'
#
loop_
_entity.id
_entity.type
_entity.pdbx_description
1 polymer ?
#
loop_
_entity_poly.entity_id
_entity_poly.type
_entity_poly.pdbx_seq_one_letter_code
_entity_poly.pdbx_strand_id
1 'polypeptide(L)' 'MARGILETILLAGTLVVAIPVAMLGVEFVVTGRTAFGVALLGAAAVILLVHRYVPTVEDLPVIAAEKAAERAVGEDDEP' A
#
# COMPACT_ATOMS: atom_id res chain seq x y z
N MET A 1 17.84 -16.97 1.89
CA MET A 1 16.54 -17.59 2.24
C MET A 1 15.59 -16.64 2.98
N ALA A 2 16.06 -15.88 3.98
CA ALA A 2 15.19 -14.97 4.75
C ALA A 2 14.39 -13.94 3.90
N ARG A 3 14.97 -13.45 2.80
CA ARG A 3 14.32 -12.47 1.92
C ARG A 3 13.03 -13.00 1.27
N GLY A 4 12.95 -14.28 0.93
CA GLY A 4 11.75 -14.87 0.32
C GLY A 4 10.60 -15.09 1.31
N ILE A 5 10.88 -15.35 2.58
CA ILE A 5 9.83 -15.49 3.61
C ILE A 5 9.21 -14.13 3.91
N LEU A 6 10.03 -13.08 4.04
CA LEU A 6 9.54 -11.72 4.24
C LEU A 6 8.66 -11.26 3.08
N GLU A 7 9.09 -11.51 1.84
CA GLU A 7 8.32 -11.19 0.64
C GLU A 7 6.97 -11.91 0.61
N THR A 8 6.92 -13.17 1.05
CA THR A 8 5.67 -13.93 1.18
C THR A 8 4.74 -13.35 2.26
N ILE A 9 5.30 -12.94 3.40
CA ILE A 9 4.54 -12.32 4.50
C ILE A 9 3.98 -10.97 4.08
N LEU A 10 4.76 -10.15 3.37
CA LEU A 10 4.31 -8.86 2.85
C LEU A 10 3.21 -9.02 1.80
N LEU A 11 3.35 -10.01 0.91
CA LEU A 11 2.32 -10.36 -0.06
C LEU A 11 1.03 -10.83 0.64
N ALA A 12 1.16 -11.71 1.64
CA ALA A 12 0.03 -12.17 2.44
C ALA A 12 -0.68 -11.00 3.15
N GLY A 13 0.07 -10.06 3.73
CA GLY A 13 -0.47 -8.85 4.35
C GLY A 13 -1.23 -7.96 3.36
N THR A 14 -0.72 -7.84 2.13
CA THR A 14 -1.38 -7.07 1.06
C THR A 14 -2.68 -7.74 0.62
N LEU A 15 -2.70 -9.07 0.53
CA LEU A 15 -3.89 -9.84 0.15
C LEU A 15 -5.03 -9.70 1.17
N VAL A 16 -4.74 -9.58 2.46
CA VAL A 16 -5.77 -9.36 3.50
C VAL A 16 -6.63 -8.13 3.20
N VAL A 17 -6.04 -7.09 2.61
CA VAL A 17 -6.75 -5.86 2.22
C VAL A 17 -7.29 -5.94 0.79
N ALA A 18 -6.52 -6.50 -0.15
CA ALA A 18 -6.91 -6.53 -1.56
C ALA A 18 -8.10 -7.46 -1.84
N ILE A 19 -8.20 -8.60 -1.14
CA ILE A 19 -9.28 -9.59 -1.34
C ILE A 19 -10.68 -8.99 -1.09
N PRO A 20 -10.98 -8.37 0.07
CA PRO A 20 -12.31 -7.82 0.30
C PRO A 20 -12.67 -6.69 -0.69
N VAL A 21 -11.69 -5.86 -1.08
CA VAL A 21 -11.90 -4.80 -2.09
C VAL A 21 -12.20 -5.40 -3.46
N ALA A 22 -11.48 -6.46 -3.85
CA ALA A 22 -11.73 -7.17 -5.10
C ALA A 22 -13.12 -7.83 -5.10
N MET A 23 -13.50 -8.49 -4.00
CA MET A 23 -14.82 -9.11 -3.85
C MET A 23 -15.95 -8.08 -3.98
N LEU A 24 -15.83 -6.93 -3.33
CA LEU A 24 -16.80 -5.84 -3.44
C LEU A 24 -16.89 -5.30 -4.87
N GLY A 25 -15.74 -5.18 -5.55
CA GLY A 25 -15.68 -4.78 -6.95
C GLY A 25 -16.41 -5.76 -7.87
N VAL A 26 -16.17 -7.06 -7.70
CA VAL A 26 -16.89 -8.12 -8.44
C VAL A 26 -18.40 -8.04 -8.18
N GLU A 27 -18.82 -7.91 -6.92
CA GLU A 27 -20.24 -7.81 -6.56
C GLU A 27 -20.92 -6.61 -7.23
N PHE A 28 -20.24 -5.46 -7.33
CA PHE A 28 -20.77 -4.28 -7.99
C PHE A 28 -20.87 -4.44 -9.50
N VAL A 29 -19.94 -5.16 -10.13
CA VAL A 29 -20.05 -5.54 -11.55
C VAL A 29 -21.26 -6.45 -11.76
N VAL A 30 -21.43 -7.48 -10.92
CA VAL A 30 -22.53 -8.46 -11.02
C VAL A 30 -23.89 -7.82 -10.76
N THR A 31 -23.99 -6.88 -9.82
CA THR A 31 -25.24 -6.16 -9.50
C THR A 31 -25.57 -5.03 -10.49
N GLY A 32 -24.82 -4.90 -11.59
CA GLY A 32 -25.10 -3.93 -12.67
C GLY A 32 -24.52 -2.53 -12.43
N ARG A 33 -23.85 -2.29 -11.30
CA ARG A 33 -23.09 -1.06 -11.02
C ARG A 33 -21.65 -1.17 -11.55
N THR A 34 -21.55 -1.44 -12.84
CA THR A 34 -20.28 -1.76 -13.52
C THR A 34 -19.22 -0.67 -13.37
N ALA A 35 -19.59 0.61 -13.44
CA ALA A 35 -18.64 1.71 -13.25
C ALA A 35 -17.95 1.67 -11.88
N PHE A 36 -18.72 1.48 -10.80
CA PHE A 36 -18.17 1.37 -9.45
C PHE A 36 -17.40 0.06 -9.25
N GLY A 37 -17.89 -1.05 -9.82
CA GLY A 37 -17.22 -2.34 -9.73
C GLY A 37 -15.85 -2.34 -10.43
N VAL A 38 -15.76 -1.77 -11.63
CA VAL A 38 -14.49 -1.62 -12.36
C VAL A 38 -13.53 -0.68 -11.62
N ALA A 39 -14.03 0.41 -11.04
CA ALA A 39 -13.20 1.32 -10.24
C ALA A 39 -12.60 0.62 -9.01
N LEU A 40 -13.38 -0.19 -8.29
CA LEU A 40 -12.93 -0.96 -7.14
C LEU A 40 -11.93 -2.06 -7.53
N LEU A 41 -12.17 -2.76 -8.65
CA LEU A 41 -11.23 -3.75 -9.18
C LEU A 41 -9.92 -3.09 -9.62
N GLY A 42 -9.97 -1.90 -10.23
CA GLY A 42 -8.80 -1.09 -10.54
C GLY A 42 -8.03 -0.69 -9.29
N ALA A 43 -8.72 -0.26 -8.22
CA ALA A 43 -8.09 0.05 -6.94
C ALA A 43 -7.41 -1.18 -6.31
N ALA A 44 -8.06 -2.35 -6.33
CA ALA A 44 -7.45 -3.60 -5.88
C ALA A 44 -6.19 -3.97 -6.71
N ALA A 45 -6.24 -3.79 -8.03
CA ALA A 45 -5.08 -4.01 -8.89
C ALA A 45 -3.94 -3.03 -8.58
N VAL A 46 -4.23 -1.76 -8.27
CA VAL A 46 -3.24 -0.78 -7.83
C VAL A 46 -2.61 -1.22 -6.50
N ILE A 47 -3.40 -1.66 -5.53
CA ILE A 47 -2.89 -2.18 -4.24
C ILE A 47 -1.90 -3.34 -4.47
N LEU A 48 -2.20 -4.26 -5.39
CA LEU A 48 -1.28 -5.34 -5.78
C LEU A 48 -0.05 -4.85 -6.55
N LEU A 49 -0.21 -3.87 -7.44
CA LEU A 49 0.87 -3.31 -8.23
C LEU A 49 1.86 -2.51 -7.39
N VAL A 50 1.39 -1.82 -6.34
CA VAL A 50 2.24 -1.12 -5.37
C VAL A 50 3.26 -2.10 -4.77
N HIS A 51 2.83 -3.31 -4.43
CA HIS A 51 3.74 -4.32 -3.89
C HIS A 51 4.76 -4.84 -4.91
N ARG A 52 4.43 -4.87 -6.21
CA ARG A 52 5.27 -5.47 -7.26
C ARG A 52 6.17 -4.48 -8.01
N TYR A 53 5.81 -3.20 -8.06
CA TYR A 53 6.48 -2.20 -8.90
C TYR A 53 7.04 -1.01 -8.13
N VAL A 54 6.84 -0.93 -6.82
CA VAL A 54 7.38 0.16 -6.00
C VAL A 54 8.39 -0.40 -5.01
N PRO A 55 9.64 -0.69 -5.42
CA PRO A 55 10.77 -0.89 -4.51
C PRO A 55 11.13 0.40 -3.72
N THR A 56 10.17 1.26 -3.42
CA THR A 56 10.37 2.59 -2.79
C THR A 56 9.33 2.91 -1.73
N VAL A 57 8.37 2.00 -1.42
CA VAL A 57 7.41 2.25 -0.32
C VAL A 57 8.00 1.90 1.04
N GLU A 58 8.97 0.98 1.10
CA GLU A 58 9.64 0.64 2.37
C GLU A 58 10.48 1.82 2.89
N ASP A 59 11.01 2.65 1.99
CA ASP A 59 11.82 3.83 2.34
C ASP A 59 10.97 5.07 2.63
N LEU A 60 9.74 5.15 2.13
CA LEU A 60 8.86 6.30 2.32
C LEU A 60 8.54 6.63 3.81
N PRO A 61 8.18 5.64 4.66
CA PRO A 61 7.96 5.89 6.08
C PRO A 61 9.27 6.20 6.83
N VAL A 62 10.39 5.62 6.40
CA VAL A 62 11.72 5.88 6.99
C VAL A 62 12.15 7.32 6.69
N ILE A 63 12.02 7.77 5.44
CA ILE A 63 12.33 9.14 5.01
C ILE A 63 11.41 10.16 5.69
N ALA A 64 10.13 9.81 5.92
CA ALA A 64 9.21 10.68 6.65
C ALA A 64 9.57 10.79 8.15
N ALA A 65 9.98 9.69 8.78
CA ALA A 65 10.44 9.68 10.16
C ALA A 65 11.76 10.44 10.34
N GLU A 66 12.70 10.27 9.41
CA GLU A 66 14.00 10.94 9.42
C GLU A 66 13.84 12.46 9.27
N LYS A 67 12.98 12.92 8.35
CA LYS A 67 12.64 14.36 8.21
C LYS A 67 11.94 14.94 9.44
N ALA A 68 11.11 14.15 10.13
CA ALA A 68 10.47 14.59 11.36
C ALA A 68 11.48 14.73 12.51
N ALA A 69 12.43 13.80 12.61
CA ALA A 69 13.51 13.86 13.60
C ALA A 69 14.49 15.01 13.33
N GLU A 70 14.90 15.21 12.08
CA GLU A 70 15.75 16.34 11.67
C GLU A 70 15.09 17.69 11.96
N ARG A 71 13.77 17.79 11.73
CA ARG A 71 13.01 19.01 12.04
C ARG A 71 12.86 19.24 13.55
N ALA A 72 12.70 18.19 14.35
CA ALA A 72 12.63 18.30 15.80
C ALA A 72 13.98 18.66 16.44
N VAL A 73 15.10 18.21 15.86
CA VAL A 73 16.46 18.57 16.30
C VAL A 73 16.88 19.96 15.80
N GLY A 74 16.43 20.36 14.61
CA GLY A 74 16.73 21.66 14.01
C GLY A 74 15.94 22.85 14.59
N GLU A 75 14.99 22.62 15.49
CA GLU A 75 14.27 23.68 16.22
C GLU A 75 14.95 24.06 17.56
N ASP A 76 15.97 23.33 18.00
CA ASP A 76 16.66 23.55 19.29
C ASP A 76 17.99 24.35 19.18
N ASP A 77 18.42 24.75 17.96
CA ASP A 77 19.63 25.55 17.75
C ASP A 77 19.33 26.86 16.98
N GLU A 78 18.82 27.87 17.70
CA GLU A 78 19.06 29.28 17.38
C GLU A 78 19.28 30.08 18.70
N PRO A 79 20.40 30.83 18.85
CA PRO A 79 20.86 31.45 20.11
C PRO A 79 20.13 32.73 20.55
#